data_AF-A0A5A9NU19-F1
#
_entry.id   AF-A0A5A9NU19-F1
#
_cell.length_a   1.000
_cell.length_b   1.000
_cell.length_c   1.000
_cell.angle_alpha   90.00
_cell.angle_beta   90.00
_cell.angle_gamma   90.00
#
_symmetry.space_group_name_H-M   'P 1'
#
loop_
_entity.id
_entity.type
_entity.pdbx_description
1 polymer ?
#
loop_
_entity_poly.entity_id
_entity_poly.type
_entity_poly.pdbx_seq_one_letter_code
_entity_poly.pdbx_strand_id
1 'polypeptide(L)'
;MKRRLQKKYIILILGYSVGLLLIPYVLDYRSKSPHVKDGFQQQKCPDLKSTIALWSTTRERTGNASDTEDDGTRSQSRTHIYLHATWRTGSSFLGELFNQHPDVFYLYEPMWNMWQALYPGDAGSLQGAVRDMMNSLFRCDFSVLRLYAGSTNISTSFIFGWKTNKVICSEPLCNAYKKHEIGLIQGEVCGKCQPRDLKELERECKKYPVMVIKDVRVLDLGVLVPLMRDPNINLQIVQLFRDPRAVHNSRLKSKLALVKESIQVLRSKKQTDKYKRLLIPSNRVNRAESYVSSAMELICDNWLNDMLLVANAPSWVRRNYIQIKYEDLVLSPVEELRKLYRFSNLTLSPDMERFVVNMTRGQGYSSDKPFLISSRDAKEAIYAWRERLNVEQVNQVEAYCSEVMRQLRYQKRNVDIKT
;
A
#
# COMPACT_ATOMS: atom_id res chain seq x y z
N MET A 1 6.36 63.14 -16.59
CA MET A 1 6.38 62.18 -17.72
C MET A 1 6.79 60.73 -17.36
N LYS A 2 7.75 60.48 -16.45
CA LYS A 2 8.25 59.11 -16.13
C LYS A 2 7.21 58.08 -15.62
N ARG A 3 6.24 58.48 -14.80
CA ARG A 3 5.20 57.57 -14.25
C ARG A 3 4.22 57.00 -15.29
N ARG A 4 3.90 57.76 -16.35
CA ARG A 4 3.03 57.29 -17.45
C ARG A 4 3.75 56.29 -18.35
N LEU A 5 5.07 56.44 -18.50
CA LEU A 5 5.90 55.53 -19.28
C LEU A 5 6.03 54.17 -18.56
N GLN A 6 6.28 54.17 -17.25
CA GLN A 6 6.35 52.93 -16.44
C GLN A 6 5.05 52.13 -16.45
N LYS A 7 3.87 52.78 -16.40
CA LYS A 7 2.58 52.08 -16.50
C LYS A 7 2.40 51.39 -17.86
N LYS A 8 2.87 52.02 -18.95
CA LYS A 8 2.82 51.42 -20.29
C LYS A 8 3.71 50.17 -20.37
N TYR A 9 4.93 50.21 -19.81
CA TYR A 9 5.82 49.05 -19.79
C TYR A 9 5.27 47.90 -18.92
N ILE A 10 4.67 48.20 -17.76
CA ILE A 10 4.06 47.17 -16.90
C ILE A 10 2.89 46.49 -17.60
N ILE A 11 2.03 47.24 -18.31
CA ILE A 11 0.92 46.67 -19.09
C ILE A 11 1.46 45.81 -20.24
N LEU A 12 2.55 46.23 -20.88
CA LEU A 12 3.16 45.49 -21.98
C LEU A 12 3.82 44.19 -21.48
N ILE A 13 4.47 44.21 -20.31
CA ILE A 13 5.04 43.02 -19.66
C ILE A 13 3.93 42.06 -19.21
N LEU A 14 2.84 42.56 -18.61
CA LEU A 14 1.69 41.74 -18.23
C LEU A 14 1.03 41.11 -19.46
N GLY A 15 0.84 41.87 -20.53
CA GLY A 15 0.32 41.37 -21.80
C GLY A 15 1.21 40.30 -22.42
N TYR A 16 2.53 40.49 -22.38
CA TYR A 16 3.50 39.51 -22.90
C TYR A 16 3.55 38.25 -22.04
N SER A 17 3.42 38.39 -20.71
CA SER A 17 3.38 37.27 -19.76
C SER A 17 2.11 36.43 -19.93
N VAL A 18 0.95 37.08 -20.13
CA VAL A 18 -0.32 36.40 -20.44
C VAL A 18 -0.25 35.72 -21.81
N GLY A 19 0.36 36.38 -22.80
CA GLY A 19 0.62 35.78 -24.12
C GLY A 19 1.50 34.52 -24.03
N LEU A 20 2.61 34.57 -23.30
CA LEU A 20 3.49 33.41 -23.07
C LEU A 20 2.83 32.26 -22.31
N LEU A 21 1.85 32.55 -21.43
CA LEU A 21 1.08 31.52 -20.74
C LEU A 21 -0.03 30.91 -21.64
N LEU A 22 -0.54 31.68 -22.61
CA LEU A 22 -1.56 31.22 -23.56
C LEU A 22 -0.96 30.48 -24.76
N ILE A 23 0.29 30.73 -25.14
CA ILE A 23 0.95 30.03 -26.27
C ILE A 23 1.02 28.50 -26.04
N PRO A 24 1.44 27.97 -24.88
CA PRO A 24 1.36 26.54 -24.58
C PRO A 24 -0.07 26.03 -24.64
N TYR A 25 -1.02 26.80 -24.12
CA TYR A 25 -2.44 26.41 -24.07
C TYR A 25 -3.07 26.31 -25.47
N VAL A 26 -2.72 27.23 -26.37
CA VAL A 26 -3.21 27.24 -27.77
C VAL A 26 -2.49 26.21 -28.62
N LEU A 27 -1.20 25.96 -28.38
CA LEU A 27 -0.46 24.88 -29.05
C LEU A 27 -0.97 23.49 -28.63
N ASP A 28 -1.34 23.30 -27.36
CA ASP A 28 -1.96 22.08 -26.84
C ASP A 28 -3.42 21.92 -27.36
N TYR A 29 -4.13 23.03 -27.58
CA TYR A 29 -5.47 23.02 -28.18
C TYR A 29 -5.45 22.74 -29.70
N ARG A 30 -4.42 23.21 -30.42
CA ARG A 30 -4.24 22.96 -31.87
C ARG A 30 -3.67 21.58 -32.21
N SER A 31 -3.14 20.84 -31.22
CA SER A 31 -2.68 19.46 -31.42
C SER A 31 -3.82 18.43 -31.60
N LYS A 32 -5.09 18.83 -31.43
CA LYS A 32 -6.24 18.00 -31.79
C LYS A 32 -6.64 18.23 -33.25
N SER A 33 -5.96 17.53 -34.16
CA SER A 33 -6.43 17.27 -35.52
C SER A 33 -7.00 15.83 -35.60
N PRO A 34 -7.97 15.56 -36.50
CA PRO A 34 -8.82 14.38 -36.44
C PRO A 34 -8.12 13.13 -36.99
N HIS A 35 -8.44 11.99 -36.38
CA HIS A 35 -8.25 10.61 -36.85
C HIS A 35 -7.29 10.37 -38.02
N VAL A 36 -6.07 9.93 -37.70
CA VAL A 36 -5.31 9.00 -38.55
C VAL A 36 -5.24 7.67 -37.80
N LYS A 37 -5.85 6.65 -38.40
CA LYS A 37 -5.68 5.25 -38.01
C LYS A 37 -4.28 4.84 -38.44
N ASP A 38 -3.36 4.68 -37.49
CA ASP A 38 -2.27 3.72 -37.65
C ASP A 38 -1.79 3.23 -36.29
N GLY A 39 -1.66 1.91 -36.21
CA GLY A 39 -1.54 1.15 -34.98
C GLY A 39 -0.20 1.31 -34.28
N PHE A 40 -0.26 1.75 -33.02
CA PHE A 40 0.58 1.20 -31.97
C PHE A 40 -0.31 0.93 -30.75
N GLN A 41 -0.62 -0.36 -30.53
CA GLN A 41 -1.28 -0.82 -29.32
C GLN A 41 -0.35 -0.58 -28.13
N GLN A 42 -0.55 0.53 -27.41
CA GLN A 42 -0.10 0.65 -26.04
C GLN A 42 -0.73 -0.50 -25.25
N GLN A 43 0.12 -1.42 -24.81
CA GLN A 43 -0.26 -2.61 -24.09
C GLN A 43 -0.94 -2.20 -22.77
N LYS A 44 -2.27 -2.24 -22.76
CA LYS A 44 -3.12 -1.95 -21.61
C LYS A 44 -2.78 -2.93 -20.49
N CYS A 45 -2.70 -2.43 -19.25
CA CYS A 45 -2.76 -3.29 -18.08
C CYS A 45 -4.09 -4.07 -18.10
N PRO A 46 -4.06 -5.36 -17.72
CA PRO A 46 -5.25 -6.19 -17.80
C PRO A 46 -6.35 -5.68 -16.84
N ASP A 47 -7.53 -5.39 -17.40
CA ASP A 47 -8.80 -5.24 -16.67
C ASP A 47 -9.13 -6.56 -15.93
N LEU A 48 -9.91 -6.51 -14.84
CA LEU A 48 -10.32 -7.68 -14.06
C LEU A 48 -10.87 -8.81 -14.95
N LYS A 49 -11.63 -8.46 -16.00
CA LYS A 49 -12.13 -9.41 -17.01
C LYS A 49 -11.00 -10.10 -17.77
N SER A 50 -9.94 -9.38 -18.11
CA SER A 50 -8.78 -9.95 -18.79
C SER A 50 -7.86 -10.75 -17.85
N THR A 51 -7.78 -10.40 -16.56
CA THR A 51 -7.10 -11.23 -15.55
C THR A 51 -7.85 -12.54 -15.31
N ILE A 52 -9.18 -12.50 -15.29
CA ILE A 52 -10.03 -13.70 -15.24
C ILE A 52 -9.89 -14.52 -16.54
N ALA A 53 -9.85 -13.88 -17.72
CA ALA A 53 -9.58 -14.55 -18.99
C ALA A 53 -8.17 -15.16 -19.09
N LEU A 54 -7.20 -14.60 -18.34
CA LEU A 54 -5.86 -15.14 -18.19
C LEU A 54 -5.85 -16.46 -17.38
N TRP A 55 -6.91 -16.74 -16.61
CA TRP A 55 -7.10 -18.03 -15.95
C TRP A 55 -7.79 -19.04 -16.86
N SER A 56 -8.77 -18.61 -17.67
CA SER A 56 -9.53 -19.52 -18.54
C SER A 56 -8.67 -20.17 -19.63
N THR A 57 -7.67 -19.45 -20.16
CA THR A 57 -6.65 -19.99 -21.09
C THR A 57 -5.80 -21.12 -20.50
N THR A 58 -5.85 -21.31 -19.17
CA THR A 58 -5.12 -22.40 -18.48
C THR A 58 -5.93 -23.69 -18.43
N ARG A 59 -7.26 -23.62 -18.62
CA ARG A 59 -8.16 -24.79 -18.60
C ARG A 59 -8.00 -25.67 -19.84
N GLU A 60 -7.53 -25.11 -20.96
CA GLU A 60 -7.27 -25.86 -22.20
C GLU A 60 -5.85 -26.46 -22.28
N ARG A 61 -4.88 -25.93 -21.53
CA ARG A 61 -3.48 -26.43 -21.55
C ARG A 61 -3.16 -27.51 -20.51
N THR A 62 -3.97 -27.68 -19.48
CA THR A 62 -3.72 -28.64 -18.39
C THR A 62 -4.41 -30.00 -18.57
N GLY A 63 -5.02 -30.25 -19.74
CA GLY A 63 -5.70 -31.51 -20.03
C GLY A 63 -4.80 -32.73 -20.31
N ASN A 64 -3.49 -32.56 -20.56
CA ASN A 64 -2.61 -33.64 -21.04
C ASN A 64 -1.18 -33.58 -20.48
N ALA A 65 -1.00 -33.46 -19.16
CA ALA A 65 0.31 -33.69 -18.55
C ALA A 65 0.13 -34.55 -17.29
N SER A 66 0.58 -35.80 -17.37
CA SER A 66 0.70 -36.71 -16.24
C SER A 66 1.76 -36.17 -15.27
N ASP A 67 1.34 -35.91 -14.03
CA ASP A 67 2.21 -35.52 -12.92
C ASP A 67 3.16 -36.68 -12.57
N THR A 68 4.39 -36.63 -13.07
CA THR A 68 5.51 -37.38 -12.52
C THR A 68 6.26 -36.46 -11.54
N GLU A 69 6.11 -36.74 -10.25
CA GLU A 69 6.87 -36.12 -9.18
C GLU A 69 8.35 -36.50 -9.31
N ASP A 70 9.18 -35.53 -9.71
CA ASP A 70 10.64 -35.62 -9.64
C ASP A 70 11.09 -35.07 -8.29
N ASP A 71 11.39 -35.98 -7.36
CA ASP A 71 12.00 -35.72 -6.06
C ASP A 71 13.50 -35.40 -6.24
N GLY A 72 13.76 -34.22 -6.80
CA GLY A 72 15.09 -33.62 -6.89
C GLY A 72 15.29 -32.61 -5.77
N THR A 73 16.27 -32.84 -4.90
CA THR A 73 16.79 -31.96 -3.84
C THR A 73 16.47 -30.48 -4.02
N ARG A 74 15.35 -30.03 -3.46
CA ARG A 74 14.90 -28.63 -3.49
C ARG A 74 15.81 -27.83 -2.56
N SER A 75 16.86 -27.23 -3.11
CA SER A 75 17.52 -26.07 -2.49
C SER A 75 16.42 -25.15 -1.97
N GLN A 76 16.36 -24.93 -0.65
CA GLN A 76 15.22 -24.29 0.01
C GLN A 76 14.91 -22.95 -0.68
N SER A 77 13.87 -22.92 -1.52
CA SER A 77 13.56 -21.72 -2.29
C SER A 77 13.08 -20.64 -1.34
N ARG A 78 13.70 -19.46 -1.40
CA ARG A 78 13.32 -18.30 -0.59
C ARG A 78 11.81 -18.03 -0.67
N THR A 79 11.18 -17.78 0.47
CA THR A 79 9.75 -17.41 0.53
C THR A 79 9.60 -15.90 0.42
N HIS A 80 8.71 -15.44 -0.45
CA HIS A 80 8.42 -14.03 -0.65
C HIS A 80 6.99 -13.77 -0.19
N ILE A 81 6.80 -12.74 0.62
CA ILE A 81 5.51 -12.41 1.20
C ILE A 81 5.20 -10.96 0.86
N TYR A 82 4.02 -10.75 0.28
CA TYR A 82 3.44 -9.43 0.14
C TYR A 82 2.31 -9.23 1.15
N LEU A 83 2.45 -8.24 2.03
CA LEU A 83 1.36 -7.82 2.91
C LEU A 83 0.51 -6.80 2.17
N HIS A 84 -0.59 -7.28 1.59
CA HIS A 84 -1.55 -6.48 0.84
C HIS A 84 -2.52 -5.80 1.80
N ALA A 85 -2.52 -4.46 1.79
CA ALA A 85 -3.34 -3.67 2.68
C ALA A 85 -3.66 -2.31 2.05
N THR A 86 -4.51 -1.54 2.73
CA THR A 86 -4.70 -0.10 2.44
C THR A 86 -4.31 0.71 3.67
N TRP A 87 -4.18 2.03 3.51
CA TRP A 87 -3.82 2.91 4.62
C TRP A 87 -4.82 2.79 5.77
N ARG A 88 -4.28 2.68 6.99
CA ARG A 88 -5.02 2.65 8.27
C ARG A 88 -5.80 1.36 8.58
N THR A 89 -5.55 0.26 7.88
CA THR A 89 -6.09 -1.07 8.25
C THR A 89 -5.42 -1.71 9.47
N GLY A 90 -4.29 -1.16 9.94
CA GLY A 90 -3.47 -1.81 10.97
C GLY A 90 -2.32 -2.64 10.40
N SER A 91 -2.06 -2.54 9.09
CA SER A 91 -0.95 -3.24 8.41
C SER A 91 0.44 -2.91 8.96
N SER A 92 0.63 -1.74 9.60
CA SER A 92 1.89 -1.43 10.29
C SER A 92 2.11 -2.31 11.51
N PHE A 93 1.06 -2.69 12.24
CA PHE A 93 1.17 -3.66 13.34
C PHE A 93 1.47 -5.07 12.80
N LEU A 94 0.69 -5.54 11.82
CA LEU A 94 0.92 -6.85 11.19
C LEU A 94 2.34 -6.95 10.60
N GLY A 95 2.80 -5.92 9.90
CA GLY A 95 4.15 -5.87 9.36
C GLY A 95 5.24 -5.82 10.43
N GLU A 96 4.98 -5.19 11.57
CA GLU A 96 5.91 -5.21 12.72
C GLU A 96 6.12 -6.63 13.26
N LEU A 97 5.10 -7.49 13.22
CA LEU A 97 5.24 -8.90 13.61
C LEU A 97 6.22 -9.65 12.70
N PHE A 98 6.37 -9.24 11.45
CA PHE A 98 7.40 -9.78 10.55
C PHE A 98 8.75 -9.10 10.74
N ASN A 99 8.77 -7.78 10.96
CA ASN A 99 9.99 -7.00 11.21
C ASN A 99 10.80 -7.54 12.40
N GLN A 100 10.13 -8.11 13.41
CA GLN A 100 10.75 -8.66 14.61
C GLN A 100 11.25 -10.11 14.46
N HIS A 101 10.89 -10.82 13.39
CA HIS A 101 11.29 -12.21 13.23
C HIS A 101 12.74 -12.29 12.68
N PRO A 102 13.64 -13.05 13.31
CA PRO A 102 15.05 -13.10 12.91
C PRO A 102 15.23 -13.56 11.46
N ASP A 103 14.45 -14.52 10.97
CA ASP A 103 14.62 -15.04 9.60
C ASP A 103 13.93 -14.23 8.50
N VAL A 104 13.42 -13.04 8.82
CA VAL A 104 12.69 -12.19 7.88
C VAL A 104 13.49 -10.95 7.50
N PHE A 105 13.67 -10.74 6.19
CA PHE A 105 14.05 -9.46 5.65
C PHE A 105 12.80 -8.64 5.34
N TYR A 106 12.56 -7.59 6.13
CA TYR A 106 11.34 -6.79 6.06
C TYR A 106 11.56 -5.43 5.37
N LEU A 107 10.62 -5.04 4.50
CA LEU A 107 10.56 -3.71 3.90
C LEU A 107 9.22 -3.04 4.20
N TYR A 108 9.29 -1.84 4.76
CA TYR A 108 8.13 -1.01 5.10
C TYR A 108 7.83 -0.02 3.97
N GLU A 109 6.77 -0.27 3.22
CA GLU A 109 6.22 0.63 2.20
C GLU A 109 7.27 1.18 1.19
N PRO A 110 8.06 0.31 0.53
CA PRO A 110 9.15 0.76 -0.35
C PRO A 110 8.66 1.57 -1.56
N MET A 111 7.39 1.45 -1.97
CA MET A 111 6.81 2.24 -3.06
C MET A 111 6.49 3.69 -2.66
N TRP A 112 6.71 4.08 -1.39
CA TRP A 112 6.45 5.45 -0.92
C TRP A 112 7.25 6.48 -1.73
N ASN A 113 8.56 6.29 -1.90
CA ASN A 113 9.43 7.21 -2.64
C ASN A 113 8.97 7.38 -4.10
N MET A 114 8.61 6.27 -4.74
CA MET A 114 8.05 6.28 -6.10
C MET A 114 6.78 7.14 -6.18
N TRP A 115 5.83 6.93 -5.26
CA TRP A 115 4.60 7.72 -5.20
C TRP A 115 4.81 9.19 -4.88
N GLN A 116 5.88 9.53 -4.16
CA GLN A 116 6.24 10.93 -3.93
C GLN A 116 6.83 11.57 -5.19
N ALA A 117 7.74 10.87 -5.87
CA ALA A 117 8.42 11.34 -7.06
C ALA A 117 7.47 11.53 -8.25
N LEU A 118 6.47 10.65 -8.39
CA LEU A 118 5.53 10.66 -9.52
C LEU A 118 4.23 11.42 -9.25
N TYR A 119 4.12 12.12 -8.12
CA TYR A 119 2.93 12.94 -7.83
C TYR A 119 2.82 14.14 -8.81
N PRO A 120 1.62 14.51 -9.32
CA PRO A 120 0.28 13.98 -9.01
C PRO A 120 -0.23 12.94 -10.03
N GLY A 121 0.59 11.93 -10.35
CA GLY A 121 0.17 10.77 -11.13
C GLY A 121 -1.08 10.10 -10.52
N ASP A 122 -1.91 9.51 -11.37
CA ASP A 122 -3.04 8.72 -10.87
C ASP A 122 -2.54 7.32 -10.43
N ALA A 123 -3.05 6.83 -9.31
CA ALA A 123 -2.55 5.60 -8.69
C ALA A 123 -2.69 4.34 -9.57
N GLY A 124 -3.69 4.31 -10.46
CA GLY A 124 -3.96 3.26 -11.43
C GLY A 124 -2.89 3.16 -12.51
N SER A 125 -2.45 4.28 -13.09
CA SER A 125 -1.35 4.27 -14.07
C SER A 125 -0.01 3.88 -13.46
N LEU A 126 0.17 4.07 -12.15
CA LEU A 126 1.39 3.67 -11.43
C LEU A 126 1.52 2.16 -11.19
N GLN A 127 0.45 1.36 -11.35
CA GLN A 127 0.47 -0.06 -10.98
C GLN A 127 1.49 -0.90 -11.75
N GLY A 128 1.80 -0.54 -13.00
CA GLY A 128 2.87 -1.19 -13.77
C GLY A 128 4.25 -0.97 -13.14
N ALA A 129 4.56 0.27 -12.76
CA ALA A 129 5.81 0.61 -12.07
C ALA A 129 5.88 -0.03 -10.67
N VAL A 130 4.75 -0.11 -9.95
CA VAL A 130 4.66 -0.84 -8.67
C VAL A 130 5.10 -2.30 -8.85
N ARG A 131 4.53 -3.01 -9.84
CA ARG A 131 4.86 -4.40 -10.13
C ARG A 131 6.35 -4.58 -10.45
N ASP A 132 6.89 -3.72 -11.30
CA ASP A 132 8.28 -3.84 -11.75
C ASP A 132 9.26 -3.55 -10.60
N MET A 133 8.95 -2.56 -9.75
CA MET A 133 9.70 -2.33 -8.51
C MET A 133 9.62 -3.53 -7.56
N MET A 134 8.43 -4.11 -7.37
CA MET A 134 8.26 -5.30 -6.52
C MET A 134 9.08 -6.50 -7.04
N ASN A 135 9.09 -6.73 -8.36
CA ASN A 135 9.91 -7.77 -8.99
C ASN A 135 11.40 -7.61 -8.64
N SER A 136 11.95 -6.40 -8.80
CA SER A 136 13.34 -6.10 -8.45
C SER A 136 13.61 -6.28 -6.95
N LEU A 137 12.75 -5.73 -6.10
CA LEU A 137 12.94 -5.80 -4.65
C LEU A 137 12.88 -7.24 -4.13
N PHE A 138 11.96 -8.08 -4.59
CA PHE A 138 11.92 -9.50 -4.20
C PHE A 138 13.20 -10.26 -4.57
N ARG A 139 13.92 -9.81 -5.60
CA ARG A 139 15.21 -10.37 -6.02
C ARG A 139 16.41 -9.73 -5.30
N CYS A 140 16.16 -8.92 -4.27
CA CYS A 140 17.15 -8.10 -3.59
C CYS A 140 17.94 -7.19 -4.56
N ASP A 141 17.27 -6.59 -5.55
CA ASP A 141 17.84 -5.53 -6.37
C ASP A 141 17.26 -4.18 -5.93
N PHE A 142 18.05 -3.42 -5.19
CA PHE A 142 17.65 -2.11 -4.65
C PHE A 142 18.07 -0.96 -5.58
N SER A 143 18.76 -1.25 -6.69
CA SER A 143 19.13 -0.25 -7.69
C SER A 143 17.90 0.40 -8.33
N VAL A 144 16.77 -0.31 -8.39
CA VAL A 144 15.47 0.21 -8.87
C VAL A 144 15.01 1.46 -8.12
N LEU A 145 15.41 1.63 -6.86
CA LEU A 145 15.07 2.83 -6.07
C LEU A 145 15.71 4.10 -6.63
N ARG A 146 16.83 3.99 -7.37
CA ARG A 146 17.54 5.13 -7.97
C ARG A 146 16.68 5.85 -9.02
N LEU A 147 15.76 5.13 -9.67
CA LEU A 147 14.83 5.71 -10.65
C LEU A 147 13.97 6.84 -10.05
N TYR A 148 13.76 6.82 -8.73
CA TYR A 148 12.90 7.76 -8.02
C TYR A 148 13.67 8.66 -7.05
N ALA A 149 15.00 8.61 -7.09
CA ALA A 149 15.90 9.40 -6.24
C ALA A 149 16.35 10.73 -6.89
N GLY A 150 16.00 10.97 -8.15
CA GLY A 150 16.50 12.11 -8.92
C GLY A 150 18.02 12.01 -9.12
N SER A 151 18.74 13.10 -8.85
CA SER A 151 20.22 13.17 -8.94
C SER A 151 20.94 12.81 -7.64
N THR A 152 20.23 12.33 -6.61
CA THR A 152 20.82 12.08 -5.29
C THR A 152 21.42 10.68 -5.19
N ASN A 153 22.61 10.59 -4.57
CA ASN A 153 23.16 9.31 -4.17
C ASN A 153 22.33 8.74 -3.03
N ILE A 154 21.83 7.51 -3.20
CA ILE A 154 21.00 6.83 -2.21
C ILE A 154 21.78 5.81 -1.40
N SER A 155 21.38 5.69 -0.14
CA SER A 155 21.92 4.75 0.85
C SER A 155 20.76 4.11 1.61
N THR A 156 21.05 3.30 2.63
CA THR A 156 20.01 2.71 3.48
C THR A 156 19.06 3.74 4.11
N SER A 157 19.48 5.00 4.26
CA SER A 157 18.63 6.09 4.79
C SER A 157 17.56 6.58 3.81
N PHE A 158 17.67 6.24 2.51
CA PHE A 158 16.63 6.52 1.51
C PHE A 158 15.45 5.55 1.61
N ILE A 159 15.65 4.37 2.22
CA ILE A 159 14.59 3.38 2.39
C ILE A 159 13.55 3.94 3.35
N PHE A 160 12.31 3.95 2.91
CA PHE A 160 11.21 4.43 3.74
C PHE A 160 11.08 3.56 5.00
N GLY A 161 11.00 4.20 6.17
CA GLY A 161 10.97 3.51 7.45
C GLY A 161 12.31 2.92 7.91
N TRP A 162 13.46 3.30 7.33
CA TRP A 162 14.76 2.75 7.71
C TRP A 162 15.08 2.84 9.21
N LYS A 163 14.66 3.92 9.89
CA LYS A 163 14.90 4.13 11.33
C LYS A 163 14.19 3.12 12.24
N THR A 164 13.21 2.40 11.72
CA THR A 164 12.45 1.37 12.45
C THR A 164 12.63 -0.02 11.82
N ASN A 165 13.51 -0.15 10.83
CA ASN A 165 13.74 -1.41 10.13
C ASN A 165 14.74 -2.27 10.92
N LYS A 166 14.31 -3.45 11.39
CA LYS A 166 15.14 -4.32 12.24
C LYS A 166 16.46 -4.71 11.58
N VAL A 167 16.44 -5.01 10.28
CA VAL A 167 17.64 -5.43 9.53
C VAL A 167 18.65 -4.29 9.42
N ILE A 168 18.20 -3.09 9.03
CA ILE A 168 19.09 -1.92 8.90
C ILE A 168 19.65 -1.49 10.27
N CYS A 169 18.84 -1.60 11.31
CA CYS A 169 19.20 -1.18 12.65
C CYS A 169 19.98 -2.24 13.46
N SER A 170 20.22 -3.43 12.90
CA SER A 170 20.95 -4.52 13.58
C SER A 170 22.26 -4.88 12.90
N GLU A 171 23.11 -5.62 13.60
CA GLU A 171 24.37 -6.12 13.06
C GLU A 171 24.13 -7.00 11.82
N PRO A 172 24.98 -6.91 10.77
CA PRO A 172 26.24 -6.14 10.71
C PRO A 172 26.09 -4.69 10.21
N LEU A 173 24.90 -4.25 9.81
CA LEU A 173 24.70 -2.93 9.21
C LEU A 173 24.79 -1.81 10.27
N CYS A 174 24.24 -2.05 11.46
CA CYS A 174 24.37 -1.17 12.61
C CYS A 174 24.42 -1.92 13.95
N ASN A 175 25.31 -1.50 14.86
CA ASN A 175 25.49 -2.13 16.17
C ASN A 175 24.44 -1.69 17.22
N ALA A 176 23.33 -1.05 16.80
CA ALA A 176 22.32 -0.53 17.72
C ALA A 176 21.44 -1.64 18.32
N TYR A 177 21.22 -2.72 17.57
CA TYR A 177 20.38 -3.84 17.97
C TYR A 177 20.97 -5.17 17.49
N LYS A 178 20.45 -6.27 18.03
CA LYS A 178 20.77 -7.63 17.55
C LYS A 178 19.60 -8.22 16.77
N LYS A 179 19.93 -9.02 15.75
CA LYS A 179 18.96 -9.73 14.88
C LYS A 179 17.93 -10.55 15.67
N HIS A 180 18.37 -11.28 16.69
CA HIS A 180 17.53 -12.21 17.47
C HIS A 180 16.78 -11.55 18.63
N GLU A 181 17.06 -10.29 18.93
CA GLU A 181 16.38 -9.57 20.01
C GLU A 181 15.02 -9.07 19.53
N ILE A 182 13.93 -9.52 20.18
CA ILE A 182 12.58 -9.11 19.83
C ILE A 182 12.18 -7.88 20.64
N GLY A 183 11.83 -6.78 19.96
CA GLY A 183 11.45 -5.53 20.58
C GLY A 183 11.35 -4.37 19.59
N LEU A 184 10.47 -3.40 19.89
CA LEU A 184 10.28 -2.24 19.02
C LEU A 184 11.59 -1.46 18.83
N ILE A 185 11.91 -1.17 17.58
CA ILE A 185 13.09 -0.39 17.23
C ILE A 185 12.83 1.09 17.48
N GLN A 186 13.62 1.66 18.37
CA GLN A 186 13.55 3.08 18.69
C GLN A 186 14.29 3.89 17.63
N GLY A 187 13.55 4.72 16.90
CA GLY A 187 14.08 5.52 15.79
C GLY A 187 15.17 6.51 16.18
N GLU A 188 15.21 6.97 17.44
CA GLU A 188 16.27 7.85 17.94
C GLU A 188 17.59 7.11 18.18
N VAL A 189 17.53 5.81 18.49
CA VAL A 189 18.73 4.98 18.66
C VAL A 189 19.25 4.60 17.28
N CYS A 190 18.40 4.06 16.41
CA CYS A 190 18.81 3.68 15.05
C CYS A 190 19.16 4.90 14.19
N GLY A 191 18.59 6.07 14.47
CA GLY A 191 18.92 7.33 13.79
C GLY A 191 20.38 7.76 13.92
N LYS A 192 21.14 7.20 14.89
CA LYS A 192 22.58 7.43 15.07
C LYS A 192 23.46 6.51 14.21
N CYS A 193 22.87 5.50 13.57
CA CYS A 193 23.58 4.60 12.67
C CYS A 193 24.04 5.36 11.41
N GLN A 194 25.26 5.06 10.94
CA GLN A 194 25.76 5.62 9.69
C GLN A 194 25.01 4.99 8.50
N PRO A 195 24.54 5.78 7.51
CA PRO A 195 23.95 5.23 6.30
C PRO A 195 24.95 4.34 5.55
N ARG A 196 24.48 3.20 5.06
CA ARG A 196 25.29 2.19 4.36
C ARG A 196 24.97 2.16 2.87
N ASP A 197 25.89 1.64 2.05
CA ASP A 197 25.62 1.44 0.63
C ASP A 197 24.50 0.41 0.45
N LEU A 198 23.61 0.62 -0.53
CA LEU A 198 22.56 -0.34 -0.83
C LEU A 198 23.11 -1.71 -1.25
N LYS A 199 24.32 -1.79 -1.82
CA LYS A 199 25.00 -3.06 -2.10
C LYS A 199 25.33 -3.86 -0.83
N GLU A 200 25.56 -3.20 0.30
CA GLU A 200 25.71 -3.89 1.59
C GLU A 200 24.37 -4.49 2.00
N LEU A 201 23.29 -3.71 1.88
CA LEU A 201 21.94 -4.19 2.17
C LEU A 201 21.51 -5.33 1.24
N GLU A 202 21.85 -5.30 -0.04
CA GLU A 202 21.59 -6.37 -1.01
C GLU A 202 22.26 -7.68 -0.61
N ARG A 203 23.52 -7.61 -0.14
CA ARG A 203 24.25 -8.77 0.36
C ARG A 203 23.61 -9.32 1.62
N GLU A 204 23.18 -8.46 2.55
CA GLU A 204 22.44 -8.90 3.73
C GLU A 204 21.08 -9.49 3.35
N CYS A 205 20.34 -8.87 2.42
CA CYS A 205 19.03 -9.32 1.95
C CYS A 205 19.07 -10.76 1.44
N LYS A 206 20.12 -11.15 0.71
CA LYS A 206 20.27 -12.51 0.16
C LYS A 206 20.47 -13.60 1.21
N LYS A 207 20.81 -13.25 2.46
CA LYS A 207 21.01 -14.22 3.55
C LYS A 207 19.71 -14.67 4.22
N TYR A 208 18.61 -13.94 4.02
CA TYR A 208 17.35 -14.22 4.71
C TYR A 208 16.49 -15.20 3.89
N PRO A 209 15.97 -16.28 4.52
CA PRO A 209 15.12 -17.26 3.83
C PRO A 209 13.72 -16.72 3.53
N VAL A 210 13.29 -15.65 4.21
CA VAL A 210 11.98 -15.02 3.99
C VAL A 210 12.16 -13.53 3.70
N MET A 211 11.49 -13.04 2.66
CA MET A 211 11.38 -11.61 2.35
C MET A 211 9.94 -11.15 2.50
N VAL A 212 9.71 -10.10 3.27
CA VAL A 212 8.38 -9.53 3.47
C VAL A 212 8.38 -8.09 2.99
N ILE A 213 7.51 -7.78 2.03
CA ILE A 213 7.23 -6.42 1.60
C ILE A 213 5.83 -6.07 2.05
N LYS A 214 5.71 -5.05 2.89
CA LYS A 214 4.43 -4.47 3.26
C LYS A 214 4.21 -3.20 2.47
N ASP A 215 3.10 -3.09 1.75
CA ASP A 215 2.73 -1.82 1.11
C ASP A 215 1.22 -1.57 1.16
N VAL A 216 0.83 -0.36 0.78
CA VAL A 216 -0.55 0.12 0.70
C VAL A 216 -0.90 0.69 -0.68
N ARG A 217 0.06 0.63 -1.62
CA ARG A 217 0.01 1.27 -2.94
C ARG A 217 -0.28 0.33 -4.11
N VAL A 218 -0.40 -0.96 -3.85
CA VAL A 218 -1.03 -1.89 -4.80
C VAL A 218 -2.53 -1.72 -4.66
N LEU A 219 -3.18 -1.30 -5.73
CA LEU A 219 -4.63 -1.04 -5.72
C LEU A 219 -5.45 -2.27 -6.08
N ASP A 220 -4.92 -3.11 -6.96
CA ASP A 220 -5.59 -4.30 -7.49
C ASP A 220 -4.65 -5.50 -7.34
N LEU A 221 -5.12 -6.56 -6.69
CA LEU A 221 -4.37 -7.79 -6.46
C LEU A 221 -3.91 -8.48 -7.76
N GLY A 222 -4.63 -8.27 -8.87
CA GLY A 222 -4.31 -8.73 -10.22
C GLY A 222 -2.93 -8.25 -10.71
N VAL A 223 -2.44 -7.13 -10.21
CA VAL A 223 -1.09 -6.60 -10.49
C VAL A 223 0.01 -7.57 -10.04
N LEU A 224 -0.28 -8.41 -9.04
CA LEU A 224 0.68 -9.36 -8.46
C LEU A 224 0.65 -10.73 -9.16
N VAL A 225 -0.38 -11.03 -9.96
CA VAL A 225 -0.52 -12.32 -10.65
C VAL A 225 0.71 -12.69 -11.48
N PRO A 226 1.34 -11.77 -12.25
CA PRO A 226 2.59 -12.08 -12.95
C PRO A 226 3.73 -12.51 -12.03
N LEU A 227 3.84 -11.89 -10.84
CA LEU A 227 4.87 -12.25 -9.84
C LEU A 227 4.59 -13.62 -9.21
N MET A 228 3.31 -13.96 -9.00
CA MET A 228 2.92 -15.29 -8.49
C MET A 228 3.19 -16.43 -9.49
N ARG A 229 3.33 -16.11 -10.79
CA ARG A 229 3.63 -17.09 -11.84
C ARG A 229 5.13 -17.24 -12.11
N ASP A 230 5.95 -16.33 -11.60
CA ASP A 230 7.39 -16.37 -11.81
C ASP A 230 8.00 -17.54 -11.00
N PRO A 231 8.66 -18.51 -11.64
CA PRO A 231 9.22 -19.66 -10.94
C PRO A 231 10.34 -19.28 -9.96
N ASN A 232 10.93 -18.09 -10.10
CA ASN A 232 11.98 -17.60 -9.20
C ASN A 232 11.42 -16.85 -7.97
N ILE A 233 10.12 -16.55 -7.95
CA ILE A 233 9.46 -15.83 -6.87
C ILE A 233 8.37 -16.72 -6.28
N ASN A 234 8.69 -17.42 -5.20
CA ASN A 234 7.70 -18.11 -4.38
C ASN A 234 6.86 -17.09 -3.58
N LEU A 235 5.90 -16.43 -4.24
CA LEU A 235 5.09 -15.35 -3.68
C LEU A 235 3.86 -15.87 -2.93
N GLN A 236 3.78 -15.52 -1.66
CA GLN A 236 2.61 -15.63 -0.81
C GLN A 236 2.01 -14.25 -0.55
N ILE A 237 0.69 -14.17 -0.46
CA ILE A 237 -0.03 -12.92 -0.22
C ILE A 237 -0.82 -13.01 1.07
N VAL A 238 -0.60 -12.05 1.95
CA VAL A 238 -1.37 -11.88 3.19
C VAL A 238 -2.19 -10.61 3.05
N GLN A 239 -3.51 -10.73 2.89
CA GLN A 239 -4.39 -9.58 2.75
C GLN A 239 -5.07 -9.23 4.07
N LEU A 240 -4.87 -7.99 4.52
CA LEU A 240 -5.43 -7.50 5.78
C LEU A 240 -6.68 -6.65 5.52
N PHE A 241 -7.80 -7.08 6.12
CA PHE A 241 -9.04 -6.32 6.18
C PHE A 241 -9.31 -5.81 7.59
N ARG A 242 -10.14 -4.77 7.68
CA ARG A 242 -10.61 -4.16 8.92
C ARG A 242 -11.99 -3.56 8.68
N ASP A 243 -12.80 -3.37 9.72
CA ASP A 243 -14.06 -2.64 9.62
C ASP A 243 -13.85 -1.31 8.87
N PRO A 244 -14.51 -1.08 7.71
CA PRO A 244 -14.33 0.13 6.92
C PRO A 244 -14.61 1.42 7.71
N ARG A 245 -15.48 1.37 8.71
CA ARG A 245 -15.79 2.51 9.60
C ARG A 245 -14.61 2.81 10.53
N ALA A 246 -13.97 1.78 11.06
CA ALA A 246 -12.73 1.93 11.85
C ALA A 246 -11.57 2.47 11.00
N VAL A 247 -11.44 2.00 9.76
CA VAL A 247 -10.49 2.54 8.78
C VAL A 247 -10.77 4.01 8.51
N HIS A 248 -12.02 4.36 8.20
CA HIS A 248 -12.43 5.72 7.91
C HIS A 248 -12.14 6.68 9.07
N ASN A 249 -12.54 6.34 10.30
CA ASN A 249 -12.21 7.10 11.51
C ASN A 249 -10.71 7.34 11.66
N SER A 250 -9.91 6.29 11.44
CA SER A 250 -8.46 6.37 11.53
C SER A 250 -7.85 7.24 10.42
N ARG A 251 -8.43 7.23 9.21
CA ARG A 251 -8.02 8.09 8.10
C ARG A 251 -8.36 9.55 8.36
N LEU A 252 -9.55 9.85 8.90
CA LEU A 252 -9.96 11.21 9.25
C LEU A 252 -9.02 11.85 10.27
N LYS A 253 -8.57 11.09 11.27
CA LYS A 253 -7.57 11.56 12.23
C LYS A 253 -6.23 11.91 11.57
N SER A 254 -5.85 11.17 10.53
CA SER A 254 -4.63 11.38 9.76
C SER A 254 -4.86 12.20 8.48
N LYS A 255 -5.97 12.96 8.38
CA LYS A 255 -6.40 13.53 7.09
C LYS A 255 -5.33 14.35 6.39
N LEU A 256 -4.65 15.24 7.11
CA LEU A 256 -3.62 16.11 6.53
C LEU A 256 -2.46 15.33 5.89
N ALA A 257 -2.07 14.20 6.48
CA ALA A 257 -1.01 13.34 5.93
C ALA A 257 -1.48 12.50 4.73
N LEU A 258 -2.77 12.13 4.68
CA LEU A 258 -3.34 11.25 3.67
C LEU A 258 -3.97 11.98 2.48
N VAL A 259 -4.09 13.31 2.50
CA VAL A 259 -4.72 14.08 1.40
C VAL A 259 -4.00 13.84 0.08
N LYS A 260 -2.67 13.89 0.06
CA LYS A 260 -1.87 13.73 -1.17
C LYS A 260 -2.15 12.36 -1.83
N GLU A 261 -2.14 11.31 -1.04
CA GLU A 261 -2.38 9.93 -1.50
C GLU A 261 -3.86 9.73 -1.88
N SER A 262 -4.79 10.28 -1.10
CA SER A 262 -6.22 10.24 -1.42
C SER A 262 -6.51 10.92 -2.76
N ILE A 263 -5.85 12.03 -3.08
CA ILE A 263 -5.98 12.69 -4.39
C ILE A 263 -5.47 11.78 -5.51
N GLN A 264 -4.31 11.12 -5.37
CA GLN A 264 -3.79 10.22 -6.40
C GLN A 264 -4.71 9.02 -6.65
N VAL A 265 -5.26 8.44 -5.57
CA VAL A 265 -6.27 7.36 -5.62
C VAL A 265 -7.51 7.83 -6.37
N LEU A 266 -8.06 9.00 -6.01
CA LEU A 266 -9.28 9.53 -6.63
C LEU A 266 -9.10 9.91 -8.10
N ARG A 267 -7.89 10.28 -8.53
CA ARG A 267 -7.59 10.57 -9.95
C ARG A 267 -7.68 9.35 -10.85
N SER A 268 -7.60 8.13 -10.31
CA SER A 268 -7.71 6.89 -11.08
C SER A 268 -9.13 6.61 -11.57
N LYS A 269 -10.13 7.29 -11.02
CA LYS A 269 -11.51 7.24 -11.53
C LYS A 269 -11.61 8.07 -12.81
N LYS A 270 -11.55 7.42 -13.98
CA LYS A 270 -11.79 8.08 -15.29
C LYS A 270 -13.26 8.53 -15.41
N GLN A 271 -13.43 9.84 -15.54
CA GLN A 271 -14.60 10.60 -16.05
C GLN A 271 -16.01 10.24 -15.53
N THR A 272 -16.44 10.98 -14.52
CA THR A 272 -17.77 11.64 -14.55
C THR A 272 -17.57 13.08 -14.08
N ASP A 273 -18.19 14.05 -14.77
CA ASP A 273 -18.05 15.50 -14.49
C ASP A 273 -18.36 15.91 -13.04
N LYS A 274 -18.96 15.01 -12.26
CA LYS A 274 -19.19 15.12 -10.81
C LYS A 274 -17.90 15.39 -10.01
N TYR A 275 -16.75 14.83 -10.42
CA TYR A 275 -15.50 14.99 -9.68
C TYR A 275 -14.78 16.31 -9.92
N LYS A 276 -14.99 16.94 -11.09
CA LYS A 276 -14.49 18.30 -11.34
C LYS A 276 -15.15 19.33 -10.41
N ARG A 277 -16.40 19.11 -9.99
CA ARG A 277 -17.11 19.98 -9.01
C ARG A 277 -16.63 19.82 -7.57
N LEU A 278 -16.11 18.65 -7.17
CA LEU A 278 -15.49 18.42 -5.85
C LEU A 278 -14.15 19.15 -5.67
N LEU A 279 -13.60 19.76 -6.72
CA LEU A 279 -12.42 20.62 -6.65
C LEU A 279 -12.75 22.06 -6.17
N ILE A 280 -14.04 22.37 -5.89
CA ILE A 280 -14.48 23.70 -5.45
C ILE A 280 -15.40 23.59 -4.22
N PRO A 281 -14.82 23.67 -3.01
CA PRO A 281 -15.46 24.48 -1.95
C PRO A 281 -14.46 25.36 -1.17
N SER A 282 -15.00 26.41 -0.55
CA SER A 282 -14.37 27.63 -0.02
C SER A 282 -13.54 27.51 1.27
N ASN A 283 -13.30 26.32 1.83
CA ASN A 283 -12.52 26.12 3.06
C ASN A 283 -11.56 24.91 2.99
N ARG A 284 -10.26 25.11 3.31
CA ARG A 284 -9.18 24.11 3.17
C ARG A 284 -9.36 22.86 4.05
N VAL A 285 -9.87 22.99 5.28
CA VAL A 285 -10.02 21.87 6.23
C VAL A 285 -11.10 20.88 5.79
N ASN A 286 -12.23 21.38 5.29
CA ASN A 286 -13.33 20.57 4.77
C ASN A 286 -12.94 19.83 3.48
N ARG A 287 -12.02 20.40 2.70
CA ARG A 287 -11.50 19.78 1.47
C ARG A 287 -10.66 18.53 1.76
N ALA A 288 -9.82 18.57 2.80
CA ALA A 288 -8.99 17.43 3.19
C ALA A 288 -9.85 16.23 3.62
N GLU A 289 -10.86 16.50 4.43
CA GLU A 289 -11.86 15.52 4.86
C GLU A 289 -12.61 14.93 3.66
N SER A 290 -13.13 15.78 2.76
CA SER A 290 -13.84 15.32 1.57
C SER A 290 -13.02 14.35 0.71
N TYR A 291 -11.74 14.63 0.44
CA TYR A 291 -10.90 13.70 -0.33
C TYR A 291 -10.66 12.39 0.42
N VAL A 292 -10.38 12.47 1.71
CA VAL A 292 -10.09 11.29 2.53
C VAL A 292 -11.33 10.40 2.68
N SER A 293 -12.52 10.99 2.84
CA SER A 293 -13.80 10.29 2.86
C SER A 293 -14.14 9.69 1.51
N SER A 294 -14.01 10.46 0.42
CA SER A 294 -14.37 9.98 -0.92
C SER A 294 -13.46 8.86 -1.40
N ALA A 295 -12.20 8.82 -0.96
CA ALA A 295 -11.28 7.73 -1.28
C ALA A 295 -11.76 6.36 -0.73
N MET A 296 -12.65 6.33 0.26
CA MET A 296 -13.22 5.09 0.79
C MET A 296 -14.02 4.31 -0.26
N GLU A 297 -14.68 5.01 -1.19
CA GLU A 297 -15.40 4.37 -2.30
C GLU A 297 -14.45 3.48 -3.11
N LEU A 298 -13.36 4.05 -3.63
CA LEU A 298 -12.39 3.29 -4.44
C LEU A 298 -11.65 2.22 -3.63
N ILE A 299 -11.37 2.47 -2.35
CA ILE A 299 -10.75 1.47 -1.47
C ILE A 299 -11.66 0.24 -1.32
N CYS A 300 -12.96 0.46 -1.10
CA CYS A 300 -13.91 -0.64 -0.94
C CYS A 300 -14.23 -1.34 -2.27
N ASP A 301 -14.28 -0.61 -3.38
CA ASP A 301 -14.37 -1.22 -4.72
C ASP A 301 -13.17 -2.15 -4.99
N ASN A 302 -11.96 -1.71 -4.68
CA ASN A 302 -10.75 -2.51 -4.83
C ASN A 302 -10.75 -3.74 -3.93
N TRP A 303 -11.15 -3.61 -2.67
CA TRP A 303 -11.32 -4.74 -1.77
C TRP A 303 -12.32 -5.77 -2.30
N LEU A 304 -13.43 -5.31 -2.88
CA LEU A 304 -14.41 -6.20 -3.49
C LEU A 304 -13.82 -6.92 -4.71
N ASN A 305 -13.10 -6.19 -5.57
CA ASN A 305 -12.43 -6.77 -6.73
C ASN A 305 -11.39 -7.82 -6.33
N ASP A 306 -10.59 -7.55 -5.30
CA ASP A 306 -9.62 -8.52 -4.77
C ASP A 306 -10.31 -9.79 -4.25
N MET A 307 -11.41 -9.65 -3.50
CA MET A 307 -12.19 -10.79 -3.02
C MET A 307 -12.77 -11.60 -4.17
N LEU A 308 -13.33 -10.94 -5.19
CA LEU A 308 -13.86 -11.59 -6.38
C LEU A 308 -12.76 -12.29 -7.18
N LEU A 309 -11.58 -11.69 -7.28
CA LEU A 309 -10.42 -12.29 -7.90
C LEU A 309 -10.06 -13.60 -7.17
N VAL A 310 -9.82 -13.54 -5.86
CA VAL A 310 -9.43 -14.72 -5.07
C VAL A 310 -10.51 -15.81 -5.08
N ALA A 311 -11.79 -15.44 -4.99
CA ALA A 311 -12.90 -16.39 -5.01
C ALA A 311 -12.95 -17.21 -6.30
N ASN A 312 -12.61 -16.59 -7.43
CA ASN A 312 -12.59 -17.22 -8.75
C ASN A 312 -11.21 -17.76 -9.15
N ALA A 313 -10.23 -17.70 -8.26
CA ALA A 313 -8.85 -18.04 -8.58
C ALA A 313 -8.58 -19.56 -8.59
N PRO A 314 -7.65 -20.02 -9.44
CA PRO A 314 -7.22 -21.41 -9.44
C PRO A 314 -6.56 -21.82 -8.11
N SER A 315 -6.47 -23.13 -7.86
CA SER A 315 -5.96 -23.68 -6.59
C SER A 315 -4.55 -23.19 -6.24
N TRP A 316 -3.67 -23.00 -7.22
CA TRP A 316 -2.31 -22.51 -7.00
C TRP A 316 -2.26 -21.07 -6.45
N VAL A 317 -3.19 -20.20 -6.83
CA VAL A 317 -3.33 -18.85 -6.23
C VAL A 317 -3.86 -18.97 -4.81
N ARG A 318 -4.95 -19.75 -4.63
CA ARG A 318 -5.63 -19.90 -3.34
C ARG A 318 -4.73 -20.50 -2.26
N ARG A 319 -3.82 -21.43 -2.62
CA ARG A 319 -2.83 -21.99 -1.68
C ARG A 319 -1.79 -20.96 -1.21
N ASN A 320 -1.52 -19.94 -2.02
CA ASN A 320 -0.53 -18.90 -1.73
C ASN A 320 -1.19 -17.58 -1.28
N TYR A 321 -2.43 -17.63 -0.80
CA TYR A 321 -3.16 -16.47 -0.33
C TYR A 321 -3.82 -16.76 1.02
N ILE A 322 -3.72 -15.82 1.96
CA ILE A 322 -4.45 -15.85 3.22
C ILE A 322 -5.08 -14.49 3.50
N GLN A 323 -6.29 -14.54 4.05
CA GLN A 323 -7.03 -13.38 4.52
C GLN A 323 -6.96 -13.29 6.04
N ILE A 324 -6.69 -12.08 6.56
CA ILE A 324 -6.68 -11.77 7.99
C ILE A 324 -7.61 -10.59 8.26
N LYS A 325 -8.38 -10.67 9.35
CA LYS A 325 -9.12 -9.52 9.88
C LYS A 325 -8.32 -8.91 11.02
N TYR A 326 -8.22 -7.58 11.02
CA TYR A 326 -7.51 -6.84 12.04
C TYR A 326 -8.08 -7.08 13.43
N GLU A 327 -9.40 -7.22 13.53
CA GLU A 327 -10.14 -7.49 14.76
C GLU A 327 -9.70 -8.82 15.38
N ASP A 328 -9.62 -9.88 14.58
CA ASP A 328 -9.15 -11.20 15.03
C ASP A 328 -7.68 -11.11 15.46
N LEU A 329 -6.84 -10.39 14.68
CA LEU A 329 -5.42 -10.20 14.96
C LEU A 329 -5.15 -9.49 16.29
N VAL A 330 -6.01 -8.56 16.72
CA VAL A 330 -5.81 -7.83 17.99
C VAL A 330 -6.55 -8.43 19.17
N LEU A 331 -7.65 -9.18 18.93
CA LEU A 331 -8.42 -9.84 20.00
C LEU A 331 -7.85 -11.21 20.37
N SER A 332 -7.35 -11.96 19.38
CA SER A 332 -6.73 -13.29 19.56
C SER A 332 -5.29 -13.30 19.00
N PRO A 333 -4.39 -12.42 19.51
CA PRO A 333 -3.09 -12.14 18.88
C PRO A 333 -2.19 -13.36 18.71
N VAL A 334 -2.11 -14.23 19.71
CA VAL A 334 -1.23 -15.41 19.67
C VAL A 334 -1.73 -16.45 18.66
N GLU A 335 -3.05 -16.64 18.57
CA GLU A 335 -3.65 -17.60 17.64
C GLU A 335 -3.48 -17.16 16.19
N GLU A 336 -3.82 -15.91 15.88
CA GLU A 336 -3.67 -15.37 14.52
C GLU A 336 -2.19 -15.26 14.12
N LEU A 337 -1.28 -14.94 15.05
CA LEU A 337 0.16 -14.97 14.79
C LEU A 337 0.64 -16.40 14.46
N ARG A 338 0.21 -17.41 15.21
CA ARG A 338 0.57 -18.81 14.94
C ARG A 338 0.09 -19.26 13.57
N LYS A 339 -1.14 -18.92 13.20
CA LYS A 339 -1.72 -19.20 11.88
C LYS A 339 -0.95 -18.52 10.76
N LEU A 340 -0.59 -17.24 10.94
CA LEU A 340 0.21 -16.46 10.00
C LEU A 340 1.61 -17.06 9.81
N TYR A 341 2.33 -17.35 10.89
CA TYR A 341 3.68 -17.91 10.80
C TYR A 341 3.69 -19.31 10.22
N ARG A 342 2.69 -20.15 10.54
CA ARG A 342 2.53 -21.46 9.90
C ARG A 342 2.34 -21.34 8.39
N PHE A 343 1.53 -20.38 7.93
CA PHE A 343 1.35 -20.11 6.50
C PHE A 343 2.65 -19.66 5.83
N SER A 344 3.45 -18.86 6.53
CA SER A 344 4.72 -18.31 6.06
C SER A 344 5.94 -19.21 6.29
N ASN A 345 5.75 -20.43 6.79
CA ASN A 345 6.82 -21.36 7.18
C ASN A 345 7.86 -20.73 8.14
N LEU A 346 7.38 -19.91 9.08
CA LEU A 346 8.17 -19.28 10.13
C LEU A 346 7.92 -19.99 11.47
N THR A 347 8.92 -19.94 12.35
CA THR A 347 8.82 -20.52 13.69
C THR A 347 8.31 -19.48 14.69
N LEU A 348 7.40 -19.90 15.58
CA LEU A 348 6.89 -19.02 16.62
C LEU A 348 7.68 -19.23 17.91
N SER A 349 8.41 -18.19 18.35
CA SER A 349 9.13 -18.22 19.62
C SER A 349 8.27 -17.71 20.78
N PRO A 350 8.55 -18.14 22.03
CA PRO A 350 7.85 -17.62 23.21
C PRO A 350 7.99 -16.11 23.39
N ASP A 351 9.14 -15.54 23.00
CA ASP A 351 9.37 -14.09 23.03
C ASP A 351 8.46 -13.34 22.05
N MET A 352 8.22 -13.92 20.88
CA MET A 352 7.32 -13.36 19.89
C MET A 352 5.85 -13.42 20.35
N GLU A 353 5.45 -14.50 21.04
CA GLU A 353 4.13 -14.58 21.68
C GLU A 353 3.95 -13.51 22.76
N ARG A 354 4.96 -13.29 23.60
CA ARG A 354 4.94 -12.19 24.59
C ARG A 354 4.86 -10.82 23.90
N PHE A 355 5.63 -10.62 22.84
CA PHE A 355 5.65 -9.36 22.11
C PHE A 355 4.29 -9.01 21.51
N VAL A 356 3.62 -9.95 20.81
CA VAL A 356 2.31 -9.68 20.18
C VAL A 356 1.23 -9.36 21.22
N VAL A 357 1.26 -10.02 22.39
CA VAL A 357 0.36 -9.72 23.51
C VAL A 357 0.65 -8.33 24.08
N ASN A 358 1.93 -7.99 24.27
CA ASN A 358 2.31 -6.68 24.80
C ASN A 358 1.93 -5.56 23.83
N MET A 359 1.99 -5.77 22.52
CA MET A 359 1.59 -4.78 21.50
C MET A 359 0.08 -4.49 21.46
N THR A 360 -0.76 -5.38 21.99
CA THR A 360 -2.23 -5.27 21.98
C THR A 360 -2.82 -4.84 23.33
N ARG A 361 -1.97 -4.71 24.35
CA ARG A 361 -2.33 -4.32 25.73
C ARG A 361 -1.76 -2.96 26.14
N GLY A 362 -1.54 -2.08 25.18
CA GLY A 362 -0.94 -0.76 25.43
C GLY A 362 -1.89 0.21 26.10
N GLN A 363 -1.32 1.31 26.61
CA GLN A 363 -2.10 2.40 27.18
C GLN A 363 -2.58 3.33 26.08
N GLY A 364 -3.87 3.22 25.75
CA GLY A 364 -4.62 4.18 24.94
C GLY A 364 -4.18 4.36 23.49
N TYR A 365 -4.96 5.15 22.76
CA TYR A 365 -4.71 5.51 21.37
C TYR A 365 -4.03 6.89 21.27
N SER A 366 -2.69 6.92 21.19
CA SER A 366 -1.94 8.18 21.04
C SER A 366 -2.44 9.00 19.83
N SER A 367 -2.90 10.22 20.10
CA SER A 367 -3.37 11.16 19.08
C SER A 367 -2.29 11.88 18.32
N ASP A 368 -1.16 12.10 18.96
CA ASP A 368 -0.21 13.11 18.52
C ASP A 368 0.73 12.56 17.45
N LYS A 369 0.87 11.22 17.41
CA LYS A 369 1.71 10.51 16.43
C LYS A 369 0.93 9.35 15.77
N PRO A 370 -0.03 9.63 14.88
CA PRO A 370 -0.97 8.62 14.38
C PRO A 370 -0.31 7.49 13.59
N PHE A 371 0.86 7.73 12.98
CA PHE A 371 1.65 6.75 12.22
C PHE A 371 2.73 6.02 13.03
N LEU A 372 2.95 6.42 14.29
CA LEU A 372 3.90 5.72 15.15
C LEU A 372 3.38 4.32 15.47
N ILE A 373 4.22 3.32 15.23
CA ILE A 373 3.98 1.94 15.66
C ILE A 373 4.28 1.90 17.15
N SER A 374 3.27 1.56 17.93
CA SER A 374 3.35 1.48 19.38
C SER A 374 2.41 0.40 19.87
N SER A 375 2.62 -0.06 21.10
CA SER A 375 1.60 -0.83 21.79
C SER A 375 0.34 0.02 21.95
N ARG A 376 -0.84 -0.57 21.76
CA ARG A 376 -2.15 0.09 21.81
C ARG A 376 -3.20 -0.83 22.42
N ASP A 377 -4.23 -0.24 23.00
CA ASP A 377 -5.40 -1.00 23.44
C ASP A 377 -6.19 -1.53 22.23
N ALA A 378 -6.33 -2.86 22.15
CA ALA A 378 -7.04 -3.53 21.08
C ALA A 378 -8.51 -3.12 20.97
N LYS A 379 -9.23 -3.00 22.09
CA LYS A 379 -10.66 -2.66 22.13
C LYS A 379 -10.90 -1.22 21.70
N GLU A 380 -10.08 -0.29 22.19
CA GLU A 380 -10.15 1.10 21.76
C GLU A 380 -9.87 1.20 20.25
N ALA A 381 -8.86 0.48 19.75
CA ALA A 381 -8.53 0.50 18.33
C ALA A 381 -9.70 0.03 17.45
N ILE A 382 -10.45 -1.01 17.83
CA ILE A 382 -11.55 -1.54 17.02
C ILE A 382 -12.87 -0.75 17.18
N TYR A 383 -13.17 -0.22 18.37
CA TYR A 383 -14.47 0.39 18.65
C TYR A 383 -14.50 1.92 18.67
N ALA A 384 -13.36 2.62 18.64
CA ALA A 384 -13.30 4.07 18.70
C ALA A 384 -14.10 4.81 17.61
N TRP A 385 -14.44 4.17 16.49
CA TRP A 385 -15.28 4.80 15.47
C TRP A 385 -16.73 5.01 15.92
N ARG A 386 -17.23 4.20 16.87
CA ARG A 386 -18.60 4.27 17.36
C ARG A 386 -18.90 5.59 18.08
N GLU A 387 -17.90 6.13 18.75
CA GLU A 387 -18.00 7.38 19.50
C GLU A 387 -17.51 8.59 18.70
N ARG A 388 -16.58 8.38 17.75
CA ARG A 388 -15.89 9.47 17.05
C ARG A 388 -16.50 9.84 15.69
N LEU A 389 -17.21 8.93 15.04
CA LEU A 389 -17.90 9.22 13.78
C LEU A 389 -19.34 9.65 14.03
N ASN A 390 -19.78 10.67 13.31
CA ASN A 390 -21.19 11.05 13.31
C ASN A 390 -22.02 10.10 12.41
N VAL A 391 -23.35 10.20 12.50
CA VAL A 391 -24.28 9.32 11.78
C VAL A 391 -24.12 9.44 10.26
N GLU A 392 -23.90 10.65 9.74
CA GLU A 392 -23.72 10.88 8.31
C GLU A 392 -22.46 10.21 7.78
N GLN A 393 -21.34 10.34 8.50
CA GLN A 393 -20.06 9.71 8.16
C GLN A 393 -20.18 8.18 8.20
N VAL A 394 -20.87 7.61 9.20
CA VAL A 394 -21.13 6.16 9.26
C VAL A 394 -21.97 5.72 8.07
N ASN A 395 -23.08 6.40 7.79
CA ASN A 395 -23.97 6.06 6.67
C ASN A 395 -23.25 6.18 5.32
N GLN A 396 -22.38 7.17 5.14
CA GLN A 396 -21.57 7.34 3.94
C GLN A 396 -20.64 6.15 3.71
N VAL A 397 -19.92 5.71 4.76
CA VAL A 397 -19.03 4.55 4.66
C VAL A 397 -19.82 3.26 4.43
N GLU A 398 -20.95 3.07 5.12
CA GLU A 398 -21.81 1.89 4.93
C GLU A 398 -22.45 1.84 3.55
N ALA A 399 -22.68 2.99 2.91
CA ALA A 399 -23.12 3.06 1.52
C ALA A 399 -22.00 2.62 0.57
N TYR A 400 -20.80 3.19 0.70
CA TYR A 400 -19.65 2.87 -0.15
C TYR A 400 -19.17 1.41 0.00
N CYS A 401 -19.15 0.90 1.23
CA CYS A 401 -18.52 -0.37 1.55
C CYS A 401 -19.54 -1.47 1.85
N SER A 402 -20.80 -1.28 1.47
CA SER A 402 -21.91 -2.18 1.81
C SER A 402 -21.64 -3.65 1.50
N GLU A 403 -21.18 -3.94 0.29
CA GLU A 403 -20.91 -5.28 -0.19
C GLU A 403 -19.68 -5.88 0.49
N VAL A 404 -18.61 -5.10 0.65
CA VAL A 404 -17.42 -5.53 1.40
C VAL A 404 -17.76 -5.88 2.85
N MET A 405 -18.56 -5.05 3.51
CA MET A 405 -19.03 -5.32 4.87
C MET A 405 -19.82 -6.62 4.95
N ARG A 406 -20.69 -6.89 3.98
CA ARG A 406 -21.44 -8.15 3.89
C ARG A 406 -20.51 -9.36 3.78
N GLN A 407 -19.54 -9.32 2.86
CA GLN A 407 -18.56 -10.39 2.67
C GLN A 407 -17.69 -10.62 3.92
N LEU A 408 -17.32 -9.54 4.61
CA LEU A 408 -16.52 -9.58 5.84
C LEU A 408 -17.35 -9.83 7.11
N ARG A 409 -18.68 -9.96 6.98
CA ARG A 409 -19.63 -10.17 8.09
C ARG A 409 -19.66 -9.02 9.11
N TYR A 410 -19.41 -7.78 8.67
CA TYR A 410 -19.67 -6.59 9.47
C TYR A 410 -21.14 -6.20 9.39
N GLN A 411 -21.78 -6.11 10.56
CA GLN A 411 -23.15 -5.63 10.65
C GLN A 411 -23.20 -4.12 10.40
N LYS A 412 -24.11 -3.71 9.51
CA LYS A 412 -24.49 -2.30 9.38
C LYS A 412 -25.20 -1.85 10.64
N ARG A 413 -25.21 -0.55 10.91
CA ARG A 413 -26.06 -0.01 11.96
C ARG A 413 -27.51 -0.35 11.62
N ASN A 414 -28.23 -1.00 12.54
CA ASN A 414 -29.68 -1.12 12.42
C ASN A 414 -30.22 0.31 12.41
N VAL A 415 -30.70 0.76 11.25
CA VAL A 415 -31.69 1.82 11.22
C VAL A 415 -32.93 1.15 11.76
N ASP A 416 -33.15 1.23 13.07
CA ASP A 416 -34.46 0.90 13.62
C ASP A 416 -35.44 1.80 12.87
N ILE A 417 -36.19 1.17 11.96
CA ILE A 417 -37.39 1.73 11.38
C ILE A 417 -38.31 1.90 12.59
N LYS A 418 -38.28 3.08 13.20
CA LYS A 418 -39.40 3.54 14.02
C LYS A 418 -40.57 3.69 13.05
N THR A 419 -41.32 2.60 12.88
CA THR A 419 -42.73 2.63 12.51
C THR A 419 -43.51 3.46 13.50
#